data_AF-B2WWS8-F1
#
_entry.id   AF-B2WWS8-F1
#
_cell.length_a   1.000
_cell.length_b   1.000
_cell.length_c   1.000
_cell.angle_alpha   90.00
_cell.angle_beta   90.00
_cell.angle_gamma   90.00
#
_symmetry.space_group_name_H-M   'P 1'
#
loop_
_entity.id
_entity.type
_entity.pdbx_description
1 polymer ?
#
loop_
_entity_poly.entity_id
_entity_poly.type
_entity_poly.pdbx_seq_one_letter_code
_entity_poly.pdbx_strand_id
1 'polypeptide(L)'
;AINPHPQWLQESEIKHGRICMLAFVGTLVIHAGIHIPNLGYTSDWYNSFPEFVAKNPLGLAQVIAGLTIWEGFHGTETGLMWTGEANRKPGHLNFDLLNLMKGKNESQLKSIQLKEIKNGR
;
A
#
# COMPACT_ATOMS: atom_id res chain seq x y z
N ALA A 1 -4.60 -23.53 -18.87
CA ALA A 1 -4.74 -22.75 -17.63
C ALA A 1 -4.43 -21.29 -17.96
N ILE A 2 -5.33 -20.37 -17.62
CA ILE A 2 -5.05 -18.94 -17.77
C ILE A 2 -4.15 -18.58 -16.58
N ASN A 3 -2.84 -18.70 -16.78
CA ASN A 3 -1.87 -18.34 -15.76
C ASN A 3 -1.80 -16.80 -15.67
N PRO A 4 -1.66 -16.22 -14.46
CA PRO A 4 -1.44 -14.79 -14.32
C PRO A 4 -0.20 -14.36 -15.09
N HIS A 5 -0.31 -13.31 -15.89
CA HIS A 5 0.83 -12.73 -16.58
C HIS A 5 1.87 -12.22 -15.57
N PRO A 6 3.19 -12.27 -15.86
CA PRO A 6 4.23 -11.81 -14.92
C PRO A 6 4.06 -10.36 -14.42
N GLN A 7 3.45 -9.50 -15.23
CA GLN A 7 3.12 -8.12 -14.84
C GLN A 7 2.16 -8.07 -13.64
N TRP A 8 1.17 -8.97 -13.59
CA TRP A 8 0.24 -9.08 -12.47
C TRP A 8 0.95 -9.52 -11.19
N LEU A 9 1.87 -10.50 -11.30
CA LEU A 9 2.64 -10.99 -10.15
C LEU A 9 3.54 -9.90 -9.57
N GLN A 10 4.18 -9.09 -10.44
CA GLN A 10 5.02 -7.98 -10.02
C GLN A 10 4.21 -6.85 -9.36
N GLU A 11 3.06 -6.48 -9.92
CA GLU A 11 2.16 -5.49 -9.29
C GLU A 11 1.69 -5.98 -7.92
N SER A 12 1.30 -7.25 -7.84
CA SER A 12 0.84 -7.89 -6.61
C SER A 12 1.94 -7.86 -5.54
N GLU A 13 3.17 -8.25 -5.89
CA GLU A 13 4.31 -8.21 -4.98
C GLU A 13 4.53 -6.80 -4.42
N ILE A 14 4.56 -5.78 -5.27
CA ILE A 14 4.78 -4.39 -4.86
C ILE A 14 3.63 -3.90 -3.96
N LYS A 15 2.38 -4.23 -4.28
CA LYS A 15 1.22 -3.86 -3.46
C LYS A 15 1.30 -4.50 -2.07
N HIS A 16 1.55 -5.80 -1.99
CA HIS A 16 1.69 -6.50 -0.71
C HIS A 16 2.86 -5.95 0.11
N GLY A 17 4.01 -5.70 -0.53
CA GLY A 17 5.17 -5.09 0.14
C GLY A 17 4.85 -3.72 0.74
N ARG A 18 4.14 -2.85 0.02
CA ARG A 18 3.72 -1.53 0.54
C ARG A 18 2.76 -1.64 1.72
N ILE A 19 1.79 -2.55 1.66
CA ILE A 19 0.85 -2.78 2.76
C ILE A 19 1.59 -3.30 4.01
N CYS A 20 2.49 -4.27 3.83
CA CYS A 20 3.29 -4.81 4.94
C CYS A 20 4.21 -3.76 5.56
N MET A 21 4.85 -2.90 4.76
CA MET A 21 5.68 -1.80 5.27
C MET A 21 4.87 -0.83 6.14
N LEU A 22 3.66 -0.44 5.70
CA LEU A 22 2.78 0.44 6.48
C LEU A 22 2.25 -0.24 7.75
N ALA A 23 1.87 -1.52 7.65
CA ALA A 23 1.38 -2.29 8.79
C ALA A 23 2.46 -2.44 9.87
N PHE A 24 3.70 -2.76 9.48
CA PHE A 24 4.82 -2.92 10.40
C PHE A 24 5.16 -1.62 11.13
N VAL A 25 5.22 -0.48 10.43
CA VAL A 25 5.44 0.80 11.09
C VAL A 25 4.26 1.15 12.01
N GLY A 26 3.03 0.84 11.61
CA GLY A 26 1.84 1.07 12.44
C GLY A 26 1.87 0.32 13.77
N THR A 27 2.27 -0.96 13.78
CA THR A 27 2.37 -1.73 15.03
C THR A 27 3.47 -1.20 15.95
N LEU A 28 4.60 -0.76 15.39
CA LEU A 28 5.67 -0.12 16.17
C LEU A 28 5.23 1.20 16.80
N VAL A 29 4.48 2.03 16.08
CA VAL A 29 4.00 3.34 16.57
C VAL A 29 3.03 3.18 17.75
N ILE A 30 2.10 2.22 17.66
CA ILE A 30 1.17 1.88 18.75
C ILE A 30 1.94 1.40 19.97
N HIS A 31 2.91 0.49 19.77
CA HIS A 31 3.73 -0.02 20.86
C HIS A 31 4.62 1.06 21.50
N ALA A 32 5.08 2.04 20.72
CA ALA A 32 5.83 3.20 21.20
C ALA A 32 4.97 4.19 22.02
N GLY A 33 3.66 3.95 22.16
CA GLY A 33 2.77 4.78 22.96
C GLY A 33 2.21 6.00 22.22
N ILE A 34 2.50 6.16 20.93
CA ILE A 34 2.01 7.29 20.14
C ILE A 34 0.60 6.95 19.65
N HIS A 35 -0.39 7.57 20.28
CA HIS A 35 -1.80 7.35 19.98
C HIS A 35 -2.48 8.66 19.59
N ILE A 36 -3.34 8.57 18.58
CA ILE A 36 -4.20 9.69 18.23
C ILE A 36 -5.37 9.70 19.23
N PRO A 37 -5.66 10.83 19.88
CA PRO A 37 -6.71 10.90 20.89
C PRO A 37 -8.08 10.55 20.31
N ASN A 38 -8.95 9.98 21.14
CA ASN A 38 -10.36 9.65 20.84
C ASN A 38 -10.64 8.55 19.79
N LEU A 39 -9.63 7.85 19.27
CA LEU A 39 -9.86 6.79 18.28
C LEU A 39 -10.13 5.40 18.87
N GLY A 40 -9.85 5.19 20.16
CA GLY A 40 -9.94 3.88 20.79
C GLY A 40 -8.68 3.08 20.51
N TYR A 41 -7.94 2.74 21.56
CA TYR A 41 -6.69 1.99 21.46
C TYR A 41 -6.50 1.15 22.71
N THR A 42 -5.92 -0.03 22.52
CA THR A 42 -5.41 -0.88 23.60
C THR A 42 -3.88 -0.81 23.61
N SER A 43 -3.27 -1.29 24.70
CA SER A 43 -1.81 -1.48 24.75
C SER A 43 -1.30 -2.52 23.76
N ASP A 44 -2.16 -3.41 23.29
CA ASP A 44 -1.84 -4.49 22.37
C ASP A 44 -2.27 -4.14 20.93
N TRP A 45 -1.36 -4.32 19.97
CA TRP A 45 -1.64 -4.02 18.56
C TRP A 45 -2.79 -4.88 17.99
N TYR A 46 -2.94 -6.13 18.44
CA TYR A 46 -3.94 -7.06 17.91
C TYR A 46 -5.35 -6.80 18.46
N ASN A 47 -5.48 -6.27 19.67
CA ASN A 47 -6.78 -5.91 20.27
C ASN A 47 -7.24 -4.50 19.87
N SER A 48 -6.34 -3.68 19.32
CA SER A 48 -6.64 -2.29 18.94
C SER A 48 -7.63 -2.18 17.78
N PHE A 49 -7.64 -3.13 16.84
CA PHE A 49 -8.58 -3.09 15.71
C PHE A 49 -10.04 -3.32 16.13
N PRO A 50 -10.40 -4.39 16.88
CA PRO A 50 -11.76 -4.56 17.38
C PRO A 50 -12.27 -3.37 18.20
N GLU A 51 -11.41 -2.76 19.02
CA GLU A 51 -11.78 -1.60 19.84
C GLU A 51 -12.04 -0.34 19.00
N PHE A 52 -11.20 -0.09 17.97
CA PHE A 52 -11.41 0.99 17.02
C PHE A 52 -12.76 0.87 16.31
N VAL A 53 -13.11 -0.35 15.86
CA VAL A 53 -14.39 -0.62 15.18
C VAL A 53 -15.58 -0.39 16.12
N ALA A 54 -15.47 -0.80 17.38
CA ALA A 54 -16.53 -0.63 18.36
C ALA A 54 -16.76 0.84 18.73
N LYS A 55 -15.69 1.63 18.88
CA LYS A 55 -15.77 3.04 19.29
C LYS A 55 -16.07 3.99 18.13
N ASN A 56 -15.56 3.70 16.93
CA ASN A 56 -15.61 4.61 15.78
C ASN A 56 -15.98 3.88 14.46
N PRO A 57 -17.21 3.34 14.35
CA PRO A 57 -17.64 2.65 13.12
C PRO A 57 -17.65 3.57 11.88
N LEU A 58 -17.93 4.86 12.07
CA LEU A 58 -17.85 5.87 11.00
C LEU A 58 -16.41 6.10 10.53
N GLY A 59 -15.43 6.04 11.43
CA GLY A 59 -14.02 6.18 11.09
C GLY A 59 -13.54 5.02 10.21
N LEU A 60 -13.96 3.79 10.55
CA LEU A 60 -13.69 2.62 9.70
C LEU A 60 -14.34 2.78 8.31
N ALA A 61 -15.60 3.21 8.25
CA ALA A 61 -16.31 3.42 6.99
C ALA A 61 -15.59 4.45 6.10
N GLN A 62 -15.07 5.53 6.68
CA GLN A 62 -14.30 6.54 5.96
C GLN A 62 -12.99 5.96 5.37
N VAL A 63 -12.26 5.15 6.15
CA VAL A 63 -11.03 4.50 5.68
C VAL A 63 -11.32 3.53 4.54
N ILE A 64 -12.34 2.68 4.69
CA ILE A 64 -12.74 1.72 3.65
C ILE A 64 -13.19 2.46 2.39
N ALA A 65 -14.00 3.50 2.51
CA ALA A 65 -14.44 4.31 1.37
C ALA A 65 -13.25 4.95 0.65
N GLY A 66 -12.29 5.51 1.40
CA GLY A 66 -11.06 6.08 0.83
C GLY A 66 -10.22 5.05 0.07
N LEU A 67 -10.01 3.86 0.65
CA LEU A 67 -9.31 2.76 -0.01
C LEU A 67 -10.05 2.29 -1.26
N THR A 68 -11.37 2.16 -1.18
CA THR A 68 -12.21 1.70 -2.31
C THR A 68 -12.16 2.68 -3.47
N ILE A 69 -12.24 3.99 -3.20
CA ILE A 69 -12.13 5.03 -4.23
C ILE A 69 -10.73 4.98 -4.85
N TRP A 70 -9.69 4.93 -4.01
CA TRP A 70 -8.29 4.89 -4.45
C TRP A 70 -8.00 3.67 -5.34
N GLU A 71 -8.41 2.48 -4.91
CA GLU A 71 -8.26 1.25 -5.68
C GLU A 71 -9.15 1.24 -6.92
N GLY A 72 -10.35 1.81 -6.87
CA GLY A 72 -11.24 1.93 -8.03
C GLY A 72 -10.64 2.77 -9.17
N PHE A 73 -9.98 3.88 -8.84
CA PHE A 73 -9.30 4.73 -9.83
C PHE A 73 -8.09 4.04 -10.49
N HIS A 74 -7.36 3.19 -9.75
CA HIS A 74 -6.15 2.52 -10.25
C HIS A 74 -6.37 1.05 -10.66
N GLY A 75 -7.53 0.49 -10.37
CA GLY A 75 -7.86 -0.93 -10.52
C GLY A 75 -8.19 -1.33 -11.96
N THR A 76 -8.68 -0.40 -12.78
CA THR A 76 -9.01 -0.64 -14.21
C THR A 76 -7.82 -1.17 -15.01
N GLU A 77 -6.62 -0.67 -14.71
CA GLU A 77 -5.39 -1.14 -15.35
C GLU A 77 -4.87 -2.44 -14.75
N THR A 78 -5.23 -2.75 -13.49
CA THR A 78 -4.80 -3.99 -12.83
C THR A 78 -5.50 -5.18 -13.48
N GLY A 79 -6.79 -5.05 -13.85
CA GLY A 79 -7.51 -6.08 -14.63
C GLY A 79 -6.86 -6.40 -15.98
N LEU A 80 -6.29 -5.39 -16.65
CA LEU A 80 -5.54 -5.55 -17.91
C LEU A 80 -4.12 -6.13 -17.69
N MET A 81 -3.56 -6.03 -16.48
CA MET A 81 -2.29 -6.70 -16.14
C MET A 81 -2.44 -8.21 -16.02
N TRP A 82 -3.65 -8.72 -15.74
CA TRP A 82 -3.92 -10.15 -15.76
C TRP A 82 -3.78 -10.73 -17.17
N THR A 83 -4.22 -9.99 -18.19
CA THR A 83 -4.12 -10.36 -19.62
C THR A 83 -2.80 -9.94 -20.27
N GLY A 84 -2.00 -9.09 -19.61
CA GLY A 84 -0.71 -8.61 -20.10
C GLY A 84 -0.80 -7.43 -21.08
N GLU A 85 -1.99 -6.84 -21.24
CA GLU A 85 -2.26 -5.71 -22.13
C GLU A 85 -2.10 -4.34 -21.44
N ALA A 86 -1.61 -4.33 -20.20
CA ALA A 86 -1.40 -3.10 -19.46
C ALA A 86 -0.22 -2.30 -20.02
N ASN A 87 -0.49 -1.05 -20.43
CA ASN A 87 0.54 -0.10 -20.90
C ASN A 87 1.36 0.55 -19.76
N ARG A 88 1.02 0.27 -18.49
CA ARG A 88 1.67 0.84 -17.30
C ARG A 88 2.71 -0.12 -16.72
N LYS A 89 3.88 0.40 -16.34
CA LYS A 89 4.87 -0.38 -15.58
C LYS A 89 4.30 -0.79 -14.21
N PRO A 90 4.46 -2.05 -13.79
CA PRO A 90 4.04 -2.49 -12.46
C PRO A 90 4.63 -1.60 -11.35
N GLY A 91 3.79 -1.21 -10.40
CA GLY A 91 4.09 -0.40 -9.21
C GLY A 91 3.99 1.11 -9.41
N HIS A 92 3.87 1.59 -10.66
CA HIS A 92 3.97 3.01 -11.00
C HIS A 92 2.62 3.73 -10.91
N LEU A 93 2.17 4.13 -9.72
CA LEU A 93 0.84 4.75 -9.52
C LEU A 93 0.80 6.28 -9.75
N ASN A 94 1.79 6.85 -10.45
CA ASN A 94 1.96 8.31 -10.63
C ASN A 94 1.97 9.12 -9.32
N PHE A 95 2.21 8.46 -8.19
CA PHE A 95 2.27 9.09 -6.86
C PHE A 95 3.68 9.61 -6.57
N ASP A 96 4.11 10.64 -7.29
CA ASP A 96 5.39 11.34 -7.05
C ASP A 96 5.15 12.83 -6.71
N LEU A 97 4.52 13.08 -5.57
CA LEU A 97 4.23 14.43 -5.08
C LEU A 97 5.50 15.25 -4.82
N LEU A 98 6.61 14.57 -4.50
CA LEU A 98 7.89 15.18 -4.15
C LEU A 98 8.87 15.27 -5.33
N ASN A 99 8.43 14.89 -6.55
CA ASN A 99 9.26 14.84 -7.76
C ASN A 99 10.61 14.13 -7.53
N LEU A 100 10.65 13.09 -6.70
CA LEU A 100 11.88 12.37 -6.32
C LEU A 100 12.48 11.61 -7.49
N MET A 101 11.68 11.37 -8.53
CA MET A 101 12.08 10.70 -9.76
C MET A 101 12.61 11.70 -10.82
N LYS A 102 12.33 12.99 -10.68
CA LYS A 102 12.71 14.03 -11.65
C LYS A 102 14.21 14.32 -11.53
N GLY A 103 14.96 14.04 -12.60
CA GLY A 103 16.39 14.35 -12.70
C GLY A 103 17.35 13.23 -12.23
N LYS A 104 16.84 12.03 -11.92
CA LYS A 104 17.69 10.87 -11.58
C LYS A 104 18.05 10.05 -12.81
N ASN A 105 19.29 9.54 -12.85
CA ASN A 105 19.77 8.68 -13.92
C ASN A 105 19.08 7.29 -13.86
N GLU A 106 18.99 6.57 -14.98
CA GLU A 106 18.25 5.30 -15.08
C GLU A 106 18.75 4.24 -14.07
N SER A 107 20.06 4.21 -13.82
CA SER A 107 20.67 3.34 -12.81
C SER A 107 20.24 3.70 -11.38
N GLN A 108 20.11 5.00 -11.08
CA GLN A 108 19.67 5.47 -9.77
C GLN A 108 18.19 5.14 -9.53
N LEU A 109 17.35 5.24 -10.56
CA LEU A 109 15.93 4.86 -10.50
C LEU A 109 15.78 3.36 -10.18
N LYS A 110 16.52 2.50 -10.87
CA LYS A 110 16.55 1.06 -10.59
C LYS A 110 17.00 0.77 -9.16
N SER A 111 18.01 1.50 -8.65
CA SER A 111 18.48 1.33 -7.28
C SER A 111 17.40 1.66 -6.23
N ILE A 112 16.56 2.67 -6.48
CA ILE A 112 15.47 3.08 -5.59
C ILE A 112 14.35 2.03 -5.63
N GLN A 113 13.98 1.56 -6.82
CA GLN A 113 13.00 0.48 -7.00
C GLN A 113 13.45 -0.81 -6.30
N LEU A 114 14.73 -1.15 -6.41
CA LEU A 114 15.30 -2.31 -5.70
C LEU A 114 15.25 -2.15 -4.19
N LYS A 115 15.44 -0.92 -3.66
CA LYS A 115 15.29 -0.67 -2.22
C LYS A 115 13.86 -0.87 -1.75
N GLU A 116 12.88 -0.42 -2.52
CA GLU A 116 11.46 -0.62 -2.22
C GLU A 116 11.11 -2.12 -2.15
N ILE A 117 11.50 -2.89 -3.17
CA ILE A 117 11.23 -4.33 -3.21
C ILE A 117 11.96 -5.06 -2.07
N LYS A 118 13.21 -4.69 -1.77
CA LYS A 118 13.97 -5.32 -0.68
C LYS A 118 13.43 -5.01 0.71
N ASN A 119 12.82 -3.84 0.90
CA ASN A 119 12.20 -3.48 2.18
C ASN A 119 10.78 -4.06 2.32
N GLY A 120 10.11 -4.33 1.19
CA GLY A 120 8.76 -4.91 1.17
C GLY A 120 8.72 -6.44 1.25
N ARG A 121 9.81 -7.13 0.95
CA ARG A 121 9.99 -8.58 1.13
C ARG A 121 10.45 -8.89 2.55
#